data_AF-A0A920M8B9-F1
#
_entry.id   AF-A0A920M8B9-F1
#
_cell.length_a   1.000
_cell.length_b   1.000
_cell.length_c   1.000
_cell.angle_alpha   90.00
_cell.angle_beta   90.00
_cell.angle_gamma   90.00
#
_symmetry.space_group_name_H-M   'P 1'
#
loop_
_entity.id
_entity.type
_entity.pdbx_description
1 polymer ?
#
loop_
_entity_poly.entity_id
_entity_poly.type
_entity_poly.pdbx_seq_one_letter_code
_entity_poly.pdbx_strand_id
1 'polypeptide(L)'
;MSFSLGALAGLAGDKWSLGFVEETEKQVVNHLEEHLEKISEKDEKTKVIINQMRDEEQSHQEQAKEAGANELPEPVKEIMNKVSKIMTSTSYHI
;
A
#
# COMPACT_ATOMS: atom_id res chain seq x y z
N MET A 1 36.20 4.51 6.44
CA MET A 1 35.57 4.02 5.19
C MET A 1 34.26 3.27 5.43
N SER A 2 34.06 2.60 6.57
CA SER A 2 32.81 1.85 6.84
C SER A 2 31.63 2.70 7.33
N PHE A 3 31.87 3.83 8.00
CA PHE A 3 30.80 4.69 8.54
C PHE A 3 29.96 5.35 7.43
N SER A 4 30.60 5.76 6.34
CA SER A 4 29.94 6.36 5.17
C SER A 4 29.04 5.35 4.45
N LEU A 5 29.46 4.09 4.33
CA LEU A 5 28.69 3.04 3.68
C LEU A 5 27.49 2.61 4.54
N GLY A 6 27.66 2.56 5.87
CA GLY A 6 26.57 2.27 6.82
C GLY A 6 25.51 3.38 6.88
N ALA A 7 25.92 4.65 6.85
CA ALA A 7 24.98 5.77 6.80
C ALA A 7 24.22 5.83 5.46
N LEU A 8 24.88 5.54 4.34
CA LEU A 8 24.23 5.44 3.03
C LEU A 8 23.27 4.24 2.97
N ALA A 9 23.64 3.09 3.54
CA ALA A 9 22.77 1.93 3.61
C ALA A 9 21.56 2.14 4.53
N GLY A 10 21.72 2.87 5.64
CA GLY A 10 20.62 3.25 6.54
C GLY A 10 19.65 4.22 5.88
N LEU A 11 20.15 5.31 5.29
CA LEU A 11 19.33 6.28 4.57
C LEU A 11 18.66 5.69 3.32
N ALA A 12 19.34 4.77 2.62
CA ALA A 12 18.71 3.99 1.57
C ALA A 12 17.61 3.11 2.18
N GLY A 13 17.92 2.32 3.21
CA GLY A 13 16.96 1.45 3.90
C GLY A 13 15.66 2.16 4.28
N ASP A 14 15.75 3.37 4.84
CA ASP A 14 14.59 4.17 5.25
C ASP A 14 13.71 4.57 4.05
N LYS A 15 14.31 5.04 2.95
CA LYS A 15 13.56 5.42 1.73
C LYS A 15 12.93 4.23 1.02
N TRP A 16 13.62 3.09 1.04
CA TRP A 16 13.12 1.84 0.48
C TRP A 16 11.98 1.26 1.33
N SER A 17 12.07 1.40 2.66
CA SER A 17 10.99 1.07 3.58
C SER A 17 9.75 1.93 3.32
N LEU A 18 9.94 3.24 3.12
CA LEU A 18 8.84 4.14 2.75
C LEU A 18 8.21 3.77 1.40
N GLY A 19 9.01 3.33 0.42
CA GLY A 19 8.51 2.80 -0.85
C GLY A 19 7.67 1.52 -0.70
N PHE A 20 8.00 0.67 0.27
CA PHE A 20 7.18 -0.49 0.61
C PHE A 20 5.84 -0.11 1.22
N VAL A 21 5.81 0.90 2.10
CA VAL A 21 4.56 1.44 2.65
C VAL A 21 3.73 2.04 1.52
N GLU A 22 4.29 2.93 0.71
CA GLU A 22 3.61 3.55 -0.44
C GLU A 22 2.95 2.50 -1.37
N GLU A 23 3.69 1.44 -1.73
CA GLU A 23 3.18 0.39 -2.61
C GLU A 23 2.13 -0.50 -1.91
N THR A 24 2.25 -0.71 -0.60
CA THR A 24 1.23 -1.43 0.19
C THR A 24 -0.06 -0.63 0.25
N GLU A 25 0.00 0.66 0.57
CA GLU A 25 -1.18 1.53 0.63
C GLU A 25 -1.87 1.61 -0.73
N LYS A 26 -1.10 1.67 -1.81
CA LYS A 26 -1.63 1.58 -3.18
C LYS A 26 -2.43 0.29 -3.42
N GLN A 27 -1.94 -0.84 -2.93
CA GLN A 27 -2.64 -2.12 -3.05
C GLN A 27 -3.88 -2.18 -2.16
N VAL A 28 -3.85 -1.54 -0.99
CA VAL A 28 -5.03 -1.40 -0.11
C VAL A 28 -6.10 -0.56 -0.78
N VAL A 29 -5.76 0.60 -1.36
CA VAL A 29 -6.70 1.46 -2.10
C VAL A 29 -7.37 0.67 -3.23
N ASN A 30 -6.60 -0.04 -4.06
CA ASN A 30 -7.15 -0.89 -5.12
C ASN A 30 -8.11 -1.94 -4.56
N HIS A 31 -7.76 -2.55 -3.42
CA HIS A 31 -8.63 -3.54 -2.77
C HIS A 31 -9.93 -2.92 -2.25
N LEU A 32 -9.89 -1.71 -1.69
CA LEU A 32 -11.08 -0.98 -1.23
C LEU A 32 -11.99 -0.61 -2.40
N GLU A 33 -11.44 -0.24 -3.55
CA GLU A 33 -12.20 0.01 -4.78
C GLU A 33 -12.89 -1.26 -5.28
N GLU A 34 -12.17 -2.38 -5.37
CA GLU A 34 -12.77 -3.69 -5.71
C GLU A 34 -13.85 -4.11 -4.71
N HIS A 35 -13.71 -3.75 -3.43
CA HIS A 35 -14.69 -4.05 -2.40
C HIS A 35 -15.93 -3.15 -2.52
N LEU A 36 -15.78 -1.87 -2.84
CA LEU A 36 -16.90 -0.95 -3.10
C LEU A 36 -17.79 -1.44 -4.24
N GLU A 37 -17.21 -2.03 -5.29
CA GLU A 37 -17.97 -2.62 -6.41
C GLU A 37 -18.81 -3.84 -6.01
N LYS A 38 -18.42 -4.55 -4.94
CA LYS A 38 -19.06 -5.80 -4.49
C LYS A 38 -20.09 -5.59 -3.39
N ILE A 39 -20.06 -4.44 -2.72
CA ILE A 39 -20.98 -4.13 -1.63
C ILE A 39 -22.39 -3.86 -2.19
N SER A 40 -23.39 -4.36 -1.47
CA SER A 40 -24.79 -4.12 -1.79
C SER A 40 -25.07 -2.62 -1.89
N GLU A 41 -25.79 -2.21 -2.94
CA GLU A 41 -26.14 -0.80 -3.13
C GLU A 41 -26.94 -0.21 -1.96
N LYS A 42 -27.60 -1.05 -1.17
CA LYS A 42 -28.42 -0.62 -0.02
C LYS A 42 -27.60 -0.43 1.26
N ASP A 43 -26.33 -0.84 1.28
CA ASP A 43 -25.45 -0.71 2.44
C ASP A 43 -24.63 0.58 2.38
N GLU A 44 -25.34 1.70 2.51
CA GLU A 44 -24.75 3.04 2.50
C GLU A 44 -23.78 3.26 3.67
N LYS A 45 -24.00 2.60 4.82
CA LYS A 45 -23.10 2.74 5.97
C LYS A 45 -21.72 2.18 5.67
N THR A 46 -21.65 0.97 5.13
CA THR A 46 -20.38 0.34 4.78
C THR A 46 -19.67 1.11 3.67
N LYS A 47 -20.40 1.59 2.66
CA LYS A 47 -19.82 2.45 1.60
C LYS A 47 -19.18 3.71 2.15
N VAL A 48 -19.83 4.41 3.09
CA VAL A 48 -19.27 5.63 3.69
C VAL A 48 -17.96 5.31 4.42
N ILE A 49 -17.91 4.23 5.19
CA ILE A 49 -16.70 3.82 5.92
C ILE A 49 -15.57 3.49 4.95
N ILE A 50 -15.85 2.73 3.89
CA ILE A 50 -14.81 2.33 2.93
C ILE A 50 -14.31 3.52 2.10
N ASN A 51 -15.18 4.46 1.72
CA ASN A 51 -14.73 5.68 1.05
C ASN A 51 -13.82 6.50 1.97
N GLN A 52 -14.17 6.62 3.26
CA GLN A 52 -13.31 7.30 4.23
C GLN A 52 -11.94 6.62 4.36
N MET A 53 -11.92 5.29 4.50
CA MET A 53 -10.67 4.53 4.54
C MET A 53 -9.84 4.73 3.26
N ARG A 54 -10.47 4.69 2.09
CA ARG A 54 -9.78 4.90 0.81
C ARG A 54 -9.06 6.25 0.78
N ASP A 55 -9.75 7.30 1.22
CA ASP A 55 -9.21 8.65 1.23
C ASP A 55 -8.07 8.80 2.27
N GLU A 56 -8.16 8.10 3.40
CA GLU A 56 -7.08 8.00 4.41
C GLU A 56 -5.83 7.32 3.84
N GLU A 57 -5.97 6.16 3.18
CA GLU A 57 -4.82 5.43 2.62
C GLU A 57 -4.19 6.14 1.41
N GLN A 58 -4.99 6.88 0.63
CA GLN A 58 -4.46 7.77 -0.41
C GLN A 58 -3.57 8.86 0.21
N SER A 59 -3.99 9.45 1.32
CA SER A 59 -3.17 10.42 2.05
C SER A 59 -1.89 9.79 2.62
N HIS A 60 -1.95 8.56 3.13
CA HIS A 60 -0.74 7.85 3.58
C HIS A 60 0.25 7.59 2.43
N GLN A 61 -0.25 7.23 1.25
CA GLN A 61 0.56 7.08 0.05
C GLN A 61 1.29 8.39 -0.30
N GLU A 62 0.57 9.51 -0.34
CA GLU A 62 1.14 10.83 -0.60
C GLU A 62 2.18 11.22 0.45
N GLN A 63 1.90 10.98 1.73
CA GLN A 63 2.84 11.23 2.82
C GLN A 63 4.12 10.40 2.70
N ALA A 64 4.02 9.11 2.34
CA ALA A 64 5.18 8.26 2.12
C ALA A 64 6.05 8.80 0.96
N LYS A 65 5.40 9.23 -0.12
CA LYS A 65 6.05 9.84 -1.28
C LYS A 65 6.74 11.16 -0.93
N GLU A 66 6.07 12.04 -0.19
CA GLU A 66 6.63 13.31 0.29
C GLU A 66 7.78 13.10 1.28
N ALA A 67 7.72 12.06 2.11
CA ALA A 67 8.80 11.65 3.01
C ALA A 67 10.04 11.10 2.27
N GLY A 68 9.97 10.97 0.94
CA GLY A 68 11.09 10.55 0.10
C GLY A 68 11.13 9.04 -0.13
N ALA A 69 9.97 8.38 -0.14
CA ALA A 69 9.85 7.01 -0.63
C ALA A 69 10.54 6.87 -2.00
N ASN A 70 11.39 5.85 -2.10
CA ASN A 70 11.90 5.44 -3.40
C ASN A 70 10.91 4.48 -4.03
N GLU A 71 10.61 4.69 -5.31
CA GLU A 71 9.81 3.76 -6.08
C GLU A 71 10.49 2.38 -6.07
N LEU A 72 9.72 1.35 -5.69
CA LEU A 72 10.23 -0.01 -5.66
C LEU A 72 10.49 -0.54 -7.09
N PRO A 73 11.53 -1.36 -7.30
CA PRO A 73 11.78 -2.06 -8.54
C PRO A 73 10.59 -2.94 -8.92
N GLU A 74 10.31 -3.00 -10.22
CA GLU A 74 9.23 -3.80 -10.78
C GLU A 74 9.19 -5.25 -10.28
N PRO A 75 10.30 -6.00 -10.15
CA PRO A 75 10.26 -7.36 -9.61
C PRO A 75 9.70 -7.45 -8.19
N VAL A 76 9.95 -6.44 -7.35
CA VAL A 76 9.44 -6.39 -5.98
C VAL A 76 7.94 -6.10 -5.99
N LYS A 77 7.51 -5.11 -6.77
CA LYS A 77 6.08 -4.80 -6.95
C LYS A 77 5.29 -5.99 -7.47
N GLU A 78 5.84 -6.75 -8.42
CA GLU A 78 5.20 -7.98 -8.93
C GLU A 78 4.99 -9.03 -7.84
N ILE A 79 5.99 -9.23 -6.98
CA ILE A 79 5.88 -10.17 -5.84
C ILE A 79 4.80 -9.67 -4.88
N MET A 80 4.83 -8.38 -4.51
CA MET A 80 3.82 -7.80 -3.63
C MET A 80 2.41 -7.95 -4.18
N ASN A 81 2.20 -7.68 -5.47
CA ASN A 81 0.92 -7.88 -6.14
C ASN A 81 0.41 -9.33 -6.05
N LYS A 82 1.30 -10.33 -6.21
CA LYS A 82 0.92 -11.74 -6.05
C LYS A 82 0.52 -12.06 -4.61
N VAL A 83 1.27 -11.55 -3.63
CA VAL A 83 0.97 -11.72 -2.21
C VAL A 83 -0.37 -11.07 -1.85
N SER A 84 -0.59 -9.83 -2.29
CA SER A 84 -1.84 -9.10 -2.08
C SER A 84 -3.04 -9.87 -2.64
N LYS A 85 -2.95 -10.39 -3.87
CA LYS A 85 -4.02 -11.23 -4.45
C LYS A 85 -4.34 -12.47 -3.62
N ILE A 86 -3.34 -13.10 -3.01
CA ILE A 86 -3.57 -14.24 -2.11
C ILE A 86 -4.34 -13.77 -0.86
N MET A 87 -3.90 -12.68 -0.22
CA MET A 87 -4.55 -12.14 0.97
C MET A 87 -6.01 -11.74 0.71
N THR A 88 -6.26 -11.03 -0.40
CA THR A 88 -7.61 -10.58 -0.76
C THR A 88 -8.50 -11.76 -1.15
N SER A 89 -7.97 -12.74 -1.90
CA SER A 89 -8.71 -13.96 -2.27
C SER A 89 -9.07 -14.83 -1.06
N THR A 90 -8.20 -14.90 -0.05
CA THR A 90 -8.46 -15.65 1.17
C THR A 90 -9.59 -15.03 1.98
N SER A 91 -9.71 -13.70 2.04
CA SER A 91 -10.84 -13.04 2.72
C SER A 91 -12.22 -13.40 2.14
N TYR A 92 -12.31 -13.87 0.89
CA TYR A 92 -13.58 -14.35 0.32
C TYR A 92 -13.98 -15.77 0.78
N HIS A 93 -13.06 -16.52 1.37
CA HIS A 93 -13.26 -17.93 1.71
C HIS A 93 -13.27 -18.22 3.22
N ILE A 94 -13.20 -17.19 4.08
CA ILE A 94 -13.31 -17.31 5.54
C ILE A 94 -14.57 -16.57 6.01
#